data_AF-A0A3M1RJF0-F1
#
_entry.id   AF-A0A3M1RJF0-F1
#
_cell.length_a   1.000
_cell.length_b   1.000
_cell.length_c   1.000
_cell.angle_alpha   90.00
_cell.angle_beta   90.00
_cell.angle_gamma   90.00
#
_symmetry.space_group_name_H-M   'P 1'
#
loop_
_entity.id
_entity.type
_entity.pdbx_description
1 polymer ?
#
loop_
_entity_poly.entity_id
_entity_poly.type
_entity_poly.pdbx_seq_one_letter_code
_entity_poly.pdbx_strand_id
1 'polypeptide(L)'
;PIATSNFSTALTIYDSLGNGHIIEIYFQKSADNTWNWFVTARANELDGMSGDGLVTVASGTMSFTDSGALDTIVTTADSSGPLSTPVQGATVSFDFAGGAQLGQTVTFDFGTPRRLFDGSGYIDNPDAPTDFDGSTQFASPSATLFQSQDGFRSGVLQSFRVNEQGIIQGLFSNGQTLDLMQVALAKFPSPTGLNLVGQNLYSQSERSGDPVVSGPGTSGLGVVVSNALEISNVDLSSQFVELIRAQQAFQANARVITTGDQLLSEVVNLRR
;
A
#
# COMPACT_ATOMS: atom_id res chain seq x y z
N PRO A 1 -27.78 -18.06 20.97
CA PRO A 1 -27.47 -16.74 21.58
C PRO A 1 -28.59 -15.68 21.42
N ILE A 2 -29.40 -15.75 20.35
CA ILE A 2 -30.37 -14.70 19.96
C ILE A 2 -31.31 -14.25 21.10
N ALA A 3 -31.81 -15.18 21.92
CA ALA A 3 -32.77 -14.87 22.99
C ALA A 3 -32.12 -14.51 24.34
N THR A 4 -30.80 -14.72 24.48
CA THR A 4 -30.08 -14.61 25.76
C THR A 4 -28.98 -13.55 25.74
N SER A 5 -28.74 -12.92 24.60
CA SER A 5 -27.75 -11.85 24.44
C SER A 5 -28.25 -10.53 25.03
N ASN A 6 -27.34 -9.78 25.63
CA ASN A 6 -27.60 -8.44 26.15
C ASN A 6 -27.35 -7.36 25.08
N PHE A 7 -26.43 -7.62 24.15
CA PHE A 7 -26.10 -6.73 23.04
C PHE A 7 -25.71 -7.54 21.81
N SER A 8 -25.98 -7.01 20.62
CA SER A 8 -25.57 -7.64 19.36
C SER A 8 -25.24 -6.58 18.31
N THR A 9 -24.28 -6.88 17.45
CA THR A 9 -23.92 -6.08 16.29
C THR A 9 -23.70 -7.00 15.09
N ALA A 10 -23.70 -6.44 13.89
CA ALA A 10 -23.44 -7.19 12.67
C ALA A 10 -22.43 -6.46 11.80
N LEU A 11 -21.61 -7.23 11.09
CA LEU A 11 -20.61 -6.74 10.14
C LEU A 11 -20.62 -7.61 8.88
N THR A 12 -20.38 -7.00 7.73
CA THR A 12 -20.17 -7.75 6.48
C THR A 12 -18.68 -7.99 6.30
N ILE A 13 -18.28 -9.25 6.17
CA ILE A 13 -16.92 -9.66 5.78
C ILE A 13 -16.94 -10.21 4.36
N TYR A 14 -15.79 -10.28 3.70
CA TYR A 14 -15.70 -10.71 2.31
C TYR A 14 -14.96 -12.03 2.18
N ASP A 15 -15.44 -12.92 1.32
CA ASP A 15 -14.73 -14.17 0.97
C ASP A 15 -13.56 -13.91 -0.01
N SER A 16 -12.81 -14.96 -0.34
CA SER A 16 -11.72 -14.90 -1.31
C SER A 16 -12.14 -14.52 -2.75
N LEU A 17 -13.44 -14.57 -3.06
CA LEU A 17 -14.01 -14.19 -4.37
C LEU A 17 -14.57 -12.76 -4.36
N GLY A 18 -14.64 -12.13 -3.19
CA GLY A 18 -15.20 -10.80 -2.97
C GLY A 18 -16.72 -10.77 -2.76
N ASN A 19 -17.36 -11.91 -2.46
CA ASN A 19 -18.74 -11.95 -2.01
C ASN A 19 -18.84 -11.49 -0.55
N GLY A 20 -19.89 -10.75 -0.22
CA GLY A 20 -20.10 -10.24 1.13
C GLY A 20 -20.97 -11.18 1.96
N HIS A 21 -20.50 -11.58 3.14
CA HIS A 21 -21.19 -12.43 4.10
C HIS A 21 -21.46 -11.63 5.37
N ILE A 22 -22.71 -11.64 5.83
CA ILE A 22 -23.10 -10.96 7.08
C ILE A 22 -22.83 -11.89 8.25
N ILE A 23 -22.06 -11.39 9.21
CA ILE A 23 -21.76 -12.06 10.45
C ILE A 23 -22.36 -11.26 11.59
N GLU A 24 -22.98 -11.96 12.53
CA GLU A 24 -23.60 -11.36 13.71
C GLU A 24 -22.77 -11.72 14.94
N ILE A 25 -22.44 -10.72 15.74
CA ILE A 25 -21.69 -10.84 16.98
C ILE A 25 -22.64 -10.55 18.13
N TYR A 26 -22.78 -11.50 19.04
CA TYR A 26 -23.63 -11.44 20.21
C TYR A 26 -22.78 -11.37 21.47
N PHE A 27 -23.17 -10.51 22.41
CA PHE A 27 -22.55 -10.37 23.72
C PHE A 27 -23.57 -10.71 24.81
N GLN A 28 -23.17 -11.58 25.73
CA GLN A 28 -23.97 -12.04 26.84
C GLN A 28 -23.19 -11.84 28.14
N LYS A 29 -23.73 -11.08 29.08
CA LYS A 29 -23.13 -10.92 30.41
C LYS A 29 -23.21 -12.26 31.14
N SER A 30 -22.06 -12.78 31.58
CA SER A 30 -21.97 -14.06 32.29
C SER A 30 -21.70 -13.91 33.78
N ALA A 31 -20.94 -12.87 34.16
CA ALA A 31 -20.71 -12.47 35.53
C ALA A 31 -20.40 -10.95 35.60
N ASP A 32 -20.08 -10.44 36.78
CA ASP A 32 -19.56 -9.08 36.89
C ASP A 32 -18.24 -8.95 36.14
N ASN A 33 -18.15 -7.85 35.38
CA ASN A 33 -17.04 -7.54 34.47
C ASN A 33 -16.67 -8.65 33.48
N THR A 34 -17.57 -9.61 33.21
CA THR A 34 -17.27 -10.78 32.36
C THR A 34 -18.40 -11.04 31.38
N TRP A 35 -18.05 -11.19 30.11
CA TRP A 35 -18.96 -11.36 28.99
C TRP A 35 -18.55 -12.53 28.12
N ASN A 36 -19.54 -13.31 27.72
CA ASN A 36 -19.39 -14.28 26.64
C ASN A 36 -19.72 -13.58 25.33
N TRP A 37 -18.90 -13.81 24.31
CA TRP A 37 -19.17 -13.34 22.96
C TRP A 37 -19.33 -14.54 22.02
N PHE A 38 -20.19 -14.37 21.02
CA PHE A 38 -20.50 -15.39 20.03
C PHE A 38 -20.54 -14.75 18.65
N VAL A 39 -19.73 -15.25 17.74
CA VAL A 39 -19.77 -14.90 16.33
C VAL A 39 -20.62 -15.96 15.63
N THR A 40 -21.62 -15.53 14.88
CA THR A 40 -22.54 -16.42 14.18
C THR A 40 -22.65 -16.06 12.72
N ALA A 41 -22.78 -17.09 11.88
CA ALA A 41 -23.06 -16.97 10.45
C ALA A 41 -24.29 -17.82 10.12
N ARG A 42 -24.89 -17.58 8.95
CA ARG A 42 -25.99 -18.41 8.46
C ARG A 42 -25.45 -19.75 7.94
N ALA A 43 -26.13 -20.85 8.24
CA ALA A 43 -25.70 -22.19 7.86
C ALA A 43 -25.58 -22.39 6.33
N ASN A 44 -26.41 -21.72 5.51
CA ASN A 44 -26.32 -21.77 4.05
C ASN A 44 -25.12 -20.99 3.47
N GLU A 45 -24.50 -20.11 4.25
CA GLU A 45 -23.31 -19.35 3.86
C GLU A 45 -22.02 -20.12 4.15
N LEU A 46 -22.10 -21.23 4.89
CA LEU A 46 -20.95 -22.05 5.29
C LEU A 46 -20.88 -23.34 4.49
N ASP A 47 -19.69 -23.72 4.06
CA ASP A 47 -19.45 -24.95 3.32
C ASP A 47 -19.78 -26.19 4.17
N GLY A 48 -20.33 -27.22 3.53
CA GLY A 48 -20.72 -28.47 4.20
C GLY A 48 -21.91 -28.37 5.16
N MET A 49 -22.51 -27.19 5.35
CA MET A 49 -23.69 -26.99 6.19
C MET A 49 -24.99 -26.94 5.38
N SER A 50 -26.12 -27.22 6.03
CA SER A 50 -27.45 -27.18 5.41
C SER A 50 -28.48 -26.49 6.30
N GLY A 51 -29.47 -25.84 5.68
CA GLY A 51 -30.48 -25.04 6.36
C GLY A 51 -30.17 -23.54 6.37
N ASP A 52 -31.03 -22.76 7.01
CA ASP A 52 -30.93 -21.29 7.07
C ASP A 52 -30.76 -20.77 8.52
N GLY A 53 -30.52 -21.67 9.47
CA GLY A 53 -30.32 -21.30 10.88
C GLY A 53 -29.00 -20.56 11.10
N LEU A 54 -28.92 -19.78 12.20
CA LEU A 54 -27.64 -19.23 12.65
C LEU A 54 -26.82 -20.31 13.35
N VAL A 55 -25.55 -20.40 12.99
CA VAL A 55 -24.56 -21.30 13.57
C VAL A 55 -23.46 -20.45 14.21
N THR A 56 -23.06 -20.81 15.42
CA THR A 56 -21.90 -20.19 16.09
C THR A 56 -20.62 -20.72 15.45
N VAL A 57 -19.81 -19.83 14.88
CA VAL A 57 -18.54 -20.14 14.21
C VAL A 57 -17.32 -19.80 15.09
N ALA A 58 -17.52 -18.95 16.09
CA ALA A 58 -16.56 -18.70 17.13
C ALA A 58 -17.26 -18.20 18.37
N SER A 59 -16.63 -18.44 19.51
CA SER A 59 -17.09 -17.88 20.77
C SER A 59 -15.91 -17.60 21.65
N GLY A 60 -16.14 -16.92 22.77
CA GLY A 60 -15.12 -16.72 23.75
C GLY A 60 -15.64 -15.96 24.94
N THR A 61 -14.71 -15.60 25.81
CA THR A 61 -14.97 -14.76 26.97
C THR A 61 -14.08 -13.53 26.92
N MET A 62 -14.61 -12.40 27.38
CA MET A 62 -13.85 -11.19 27.63
C MET A 62 -14.15 -10.67 29.03
N SER A 63 -13.12 -10.17 29.70
CA SER A 63 -13.25 -9.52 31.00
C SER A 63 -12.84 -8.06 30.92
N PHE A 64 -13.33 -7.26 31.86
CA PHE A 64 -13.01 -5.85 32.00
C PHE A 64 -12.45 -5.55 33.39
N THR A 65 -11.62 -4.51 33.49
CA THR A 65 -11.18 -3.96 34.77
C THR A 65 -12.34 -3.20 35.44
N ASP A 66 -12.19 -2.89 36.73
CA ASP A 66 -13.16 -2.03 37.45
C ASP A 66 -13.26 -0.61 36.86
N SER A 67 -12.22 -0.18 36.14
CA SER A 67 -12.22 1.07 35.38
C SER A 67 -12.89 0.97 34.00
N GLY A 68 -13.38 -0.21 33.61
CA GLY A 68 -14.12 -0.44 32.36
C GLY A 68 -13.25 -0.78 31.14
N ALA A 69 -11.95 -1.00 31.32
CA ALA A 69 -11.03 -1.31 30.23
C ALA A 69 -10.96 -2.81 29.95
N LEU A 70 -10.69 -3.20 28.70
CA LEU A 70 -10.52 -4.60 28.34
C LEU A 70 -9.33 -5.22 29.09
N ASP A 71 -9.61 -6.26 29.86
CA ASP A 71 -8.65 -6.88 30.77
C ASP A 71 -8.12 -8.19 30.19
N THR A 72 -9.00 -9.13 29.85
CA THR A 72 -8.63 -10.37 29.17
C THR A 72 -9.57 -10.64 28.01
N ILE A 73 -9.06 -11.30 26.99
CA ILE A 73 -9.88 -11.91 25.94
C ILE A 73 -9.38 -13.33 25.67
N VAL A 74 -10.31 -14.26 25.75
CA VAL A 74 -10.11 -15.67 25.46
C VAL A 74 -11.03 -16.03 24.33
N THR A 75 -10.46 -16.63 23.28
CA THR A 75 -11.26 -17.18 22.19
C THR A 75 -11.24 -18.70 22.23
N THR A 76 -12.41 -19.28 21.99
CA THR A 76 -12.61 -20.70 21.69
C THR A 76 -13.13 -20.75 20.25
N ALA A 77 -12.21 -20.90 19.30
CA ALA A 77 -12.56 -21.03 17.88
C ALA A 77 -13.30 -22.37 17.64
N ASP A 78 -14.38 -22.37 16.87
CA ASP A 78 -15.09 -23.60 16.54
C ASP A 78 -15.65 -23.52 15.11
N SER A 79 -14.86 -23.99 14.14
CA SER A 79 -15.36 -24.38 12.82
C SER A 79 -15.22 -25.88 12.54
N SER A 80 -14.68 -26.68 13.48
CA SER A 80 -14.45 -28.13 13.29
C SER A 80 -14.72 -29.00 14.53
N GLY A 81 -15.42 -28.45 15.53
CA GLY A 81 -15.58 -29.04 16.86
C GLY A 81 -14.86 -28.21 17.93
N PRO A 82 -15.23 -28.37 19.21
CA PRO A 82 -14.82 -27.47 20.27
C PRO A 82 -13.29 -27.45 20.43
N LEU A 83 -12.63 -26.29 20.21
CA LEU A 83 -11.29 -26.06 20.75
C LEU A 83 -11.38 -26.04 22.27
N SER A 84 -10.79 -27.05 22.91
CA SER A 84 -10.71 -27.17 24.37
C SER A 84 -9.58 -26.34 25.00
N THR A 85 -8.92 -25.46 24.23
CA THR A 85 -7.83 -24.61 24.75
C THR A 85 -8.07 -23.15 24.38
N PRO A 86 -8.19 -22.26 25.38
CA PRO A 86 -8.13 -20.80 25.21
C PRO A 86 -6.98 -20.39 24.29
N VAL A 87 -7.27 -19.73 23.18
CA VAL A 87 -6.24 -19.06 22.37
C VAL A 87 -6.46 -17.55 22.46
N GLN A 88 -5.35 -16.84 22.64
CA GLN A 88 -5.28 -15.39 22.69
C GLN A 88 -5.36 -14.80 21.29
N GLY A 89 -6.26 -13.83 21.07
CA GLY A 89 -6.40 -13.13 19.79
C GLY A 89 -6.73 -14.07 18.63
N ALA A 90 -7.76 -14.90 18.77
CA ALA A 90 -7.89 -16.00 17.84
C ALA A 90 -8.43 -15.57 16.47
N THR A 91 -7.61 -15.97 15.53
CA THR A 91 -7.92 -16.36 14.18
C THR A 91 -9.10 -17.34 14.15
N VAL A 92 -10.22 -16.93 13.57
CA VAL A 92 -11.38 -17.78 13.28
C VAL A 92 -11.31 -18.20 11.83
N SER A 93 -11.43 -19.50 11.57
CA SER A 93 -11.47 -20.00 10.20
C SER A 93 -12.92 -20.05 9.71
N PHE A 94 -13.17 -19.41 8.57
CA PHE A 94 -14.41 -19.42 7.82
C PHE A 94 -14.22 -20.26 6.55
N ASP A 95 -15.11 -21.23 6.40
CA ASP A 95 -15.28 -21.99 5.18
C ASP A 95 -16.57 -21.51 4.51
N PHE A 96 -16.48 -20.50 3.65
CA PHE A 96 -17.65 -19.98 2.95
C PHE A 96 -18.10 -20.94 1.83
N ALA A 97 -19.41 -21.11 1.69
CA ALA A 97 -20.01 -21.86 0.58
C ALA A 97 -19.79 -21.13 -0.76
N GLY A 98 -20.12 -21.80 -1.87
CA GLY A 98 -20.10 -21.17 -3.20
C GLY A 98 -18.74 -21.19 -3.91
N GLY A 99 -17.81 -22.05 -3.47
CA GLY A 99 -16.52 -22.26 -4.13
C GLY A 99 -15.45 -21.24 -3.74
N ALA A 100 -15.65 -20.47 -2.68
CA ALA A 100 -14.61 -19.68 -2.05
C ALA A 100 -13.48 -20.58 -1.52
N GLN A 101 -12.31 -19.99 -1.29
CA GLN A 101 -11.19 -20.68 -0.69
C GLN A 101 -11.54 -21.09 0.74
N LEU A 102 -11.45 -22.39 1.01
CA LEU A 102 -11.59 -22.94 2.36
C LEU A 102 -10.41 -22.53 3.25
N GLY A 103 -10.64 -22.48 4.55
CA GLY A 103 -9.66 -22.11 5.55
C GLY A 103 -9.42 -20.60 5.66
N GLN A 104 -10.33 -19.76 5.13
CA GLN A 104 -10.15 -18.32 5.21
C GLN A 104 -10.11 -17.89 6.67
N THR A 105 -9.10 -17.13 7.02
CA THR A 105 -8.82 -16.74 8.39
C THR A 105 -9.29 -15.30 8.62
N VAL A 106 -10.06 -15.09 9.69
CA VAL A 106 -10.53 -13.77 10.13
C VAL A 106 -10.15 -13.58 11.58
N THR A 107 -9.42 -12.51 11.89
CA THR A 107 -9.10 -12.14 13.26
C THR A 107 -10.10 -11.11 13.75
N PHE A 108 -10.79 -11.40 14.85
CA PHE A 108 -11.66 -10.44 15.50
C PHE A 108 -10.86 -9.62 16.51
N ASP A 109 -10.73 -8.33 16.23
CA ASP A 109 -10.06 -7.38 17.11
C ASP A 109 -11.11 -6.65 17.98
N PHE A 110 -11.04 -6.89 19.28
CA PHE A 110 -11.87 -6.22 20.29
C PHE A 110 -11.08 -5.20 21.10
N GLY A 111 -9.83 -4.91 20.75
CA GLY A 111 -8.88 -4.09 21.48
C GLY A 111 -7.74 -4.90 22.11
N THR A 112 -6.70 -4.19 22.54
CA THR A 112 -5.54 -4.79 23.20
C THR A 112 -5.84 -5.10 24.67
N PRO A 113 -5.86 -6.38 25.10
CA PRO A 113 -6.15 -6.74 26.49
C PRO A 113 -4.99 -6.36 27.41
N ARG A 114 -5.29 -6.05 28.68
CA ARG A 114 -4.25 -5.75 29.68
C ARG A 114 -3.48 -6.97 30.16
N ARG A 115 -4.09 -8.15 30.13
CA ARG A 115 -3.46 -9.39 30.56
C ARG A 115 -3.56 -10.46 29.50
N LEU A 116 -2.48 -11.22 29.35
CA LEU A 116 -2.34 -12.31 28.40
C LEU A 116 -2.32 -13.67 29.10
N PHE A 117 -2.84 -14.71 28.45
CA PHE A 117 -2.76 -16.08 28.98
C PHE A 117 -1.53 -16.79 28.41
N ASP A 118 -0.58 -17.16 29.26
CA ASP A 118 0.69 -17.78 28.84
C ASP A 118 0.68 -19.33 28.87
N GLY A 119 -0.49 -19.92 29.11
CA GLY A 119 -0.66 -21.37 29.29
C GLY A 119 -0.58 -21.83 30.75
N SER A 120 0.01 -21.02 31.64
CA SER A 120 0.14 -21.29 33.08
C SER A 120 -0.67 -20.32 33.94
N GLY A 121 -0.99 -19.13 33.42
CA GLY A 121 -1.81 -18.12 34.07
C GLY A 121 -1.93 -16.85 33.25
N TYR A 122 -2.55 -15.83 33.86
CA TYR A 122 -2.61 -14.50 33.28
C TYR A 122 -1.39 -13.67 33.71
N ILE A 123 -0.68 -13.12 32.73
CA ILE A 123 0.46 -12.20 32.91
C ILE A 123 0.11 -10.83 32.34
N ASP A 124 0.81 -9.78 32.75
CA ASP A 124 0.61 -8.45 32.19
C ASP A 124 1.05 -8.41 30.71
N ASN A 125 0.21 -7.80 29.87
CA ASN A 125 0.54 -7.56 28.47
C ASN A 125 1.55 -6.40 28.37
N PRO A 126 2.77 -6.60 27.87
CA PRO A 126 3.73 -5.50 27.68
C PRO A 126 3.23 -4.43 26.71
N ASP A 127 2.33 -4.79 25.80
CA ASP A 127 1.72 -3.90 24.82
C ASP A 127 0.38 -3.31 25.32
N ALA A 128 0.01 -3.52 26.60
CA ALA A 128 -1.23 -2.99 27.16
C ALA A 128 -1.29 -1.46 27.01
N PRO A 129 -2.41 -0.91 26.52
CA PRO A 129 -2.58 0.53 26.41
C PRO A 129 -2.69 1.17 27.80
N THR A 130 -2.27 2.43 27.90
CA THR A 130 -2.51 3.25 29.11
C THR A 130 -3.97 3.67 29.20
N ASP A 131 -4.60 3.95 28.06
CA ASP A 131 -6.01 4.33 27.93
C ASP A 131 -6.90 3.16 27.49
N PHE A 132 -8.13 3.46 27.08
CA PHE A 132 -9.05 2.50 26.47
C PHE A 132 -8.70 2.25 25.01
N ASP A 133 -8.55 0.98 24.64
CA ASP A 133 -8.38 0.53 23.27
C ASP A 133 -9.44 -0.54 22.99
N GLY A 134 -10.21 -0.35 21.91
CA GLY A 134 -11.32 -1.23 21.52
C GLY A 134 -12.52 -1.20 22.47
N SER A 135 -12.91 -2.39 22.94
CA SER A 135 -14.15 -2.62 23.70
C SER A 135 -14.03 -2.10 25.13
N THR A 136 -15.11 -1.54 25.65
CA THR A 136 -15.18 -1.03 27.04
C THR A 136 -16.47 -1.45 27.71
N GLN A 137 -16.47 -1.43 29.05
CA GLN A 137 -17.65 -1.69 29.86
C GLN A 137 -17.92 -0.53 30.82
N PHE A 138 -19.07 0.13 30.63
CA PHE A 138 -19.57 1.16 31.53
C PHE A 138 -21.04 0.91 31.89
N ALA A 139 -21.57 1.68 32.84
CA ALA A 139 -22.96 1.58 33.29
C ALA A 139 -23.99 2.10 32.26
N SER A 140 -23.54 2.68 31.14
CA SER A 140 -24.42 3.10 30.04
C SER A 140 -24.91 1.92 29.21
N PRO A 141 -26.04 2.05 28.49
CA PRO A 141 -26.46 1.06 27.49
C PRO A 141 -25.33 0.78 26.48
N SER A 142 -25.16 -0.48 26.11
CA SER A 142 -24.18 -0.91 25.11
C SER A 142 -24.53 -0.33 23.73
N ALA A 143 -23.52 0.14 23.02
CA ALA A 143 -23.65 0.64 21.65
C ALA A 143 -22.36 0.36 20.88
N THR A 144 -22.48 0.17 19.57
CA THR A 144 -21.29 0.07 18.71
C THR A 144 -20.79 1.45 18.34
N LEU A 145 -19.59 1.80 18.79
CA LEU A 145 -18.97 3.10 18.48
C LEU A 145 -18.20 3.07 17.15
N PHE A 146 -17.47 1.99 16.88
CA PHE A 146 -16.65 1.83 15.69
C PHE A 146 -16.60 0.35 15.28
N GLN A 147 -16.63 0.10 13.97
CA GLN A 147 -16.44 -1.21 13.35
C GLN A 147 -15.76 -1.01 11.99
N SER A 148 -14.73 -1.81 11.71
CA SER A 148 -14.04 -1.84 10.42
C SER A 148 -13.61 -3.25 10.07
N GLN A 149 -13.46 -3.51 8.77
CA GLN A 149 -12.84 -4.73 8.24
C GLN A 149 -12.06 -4.39 6.97
N ASP A 150 -11.09 -5.24 6.66
CA ASP A 150 -10.09 -5.05 5.61
C ASP A 150 -10.44 -5.74 4.27
N GLY A 151 -11.50 -6.56 4.24
CA GLY A 151 -11.99 -7.20 3.02
C GLY A 151 -12.68 -6.22 2.06
N PHE A 152 -12.72 -6.57 0.78
CA PHE A 152 -13.41 -5.77 -0.24
C PHE A 152 -13.91 -6.66 -1.38
N ARG A 153 -14.92 -6.16 -2.09
CA ARG A 153 -15.43 -6.81 -3.30
C ARG A 153 -14.40 -6.76 -4.42
N SER A 154 -14.49 -7.71 -5.35
CA SER A 154 -13.71 -7.62 -6.59
C SER A 154 -13.96 -6.29 -7.30
N GLY A 155 -12.89 -5.70 -7.86
CA GLY A 155 -12.91 -4.40 -8.49
C GLY A 155 -12.16 -4.42 -9.82
N VAL A 156 -12.61 -3.59 -10.76
CA VAL A 156 -11.93 -3.35 -12.03
C VAL A 156 -11.21 -2.00 -11.95
N LEU A 157 -10.01 -1.91 -12.52
CA LEU A 157 -9.25 -0.66 -12.60
C LEU A 157 -10.06 0.39 -13.39
N GLN A 158 -10.35 1.53 -12.75
CA GLN A 158 -11.10 2.63 -13.38
C GLN A 158 -10.16 3.73 -13.88
N SER A 159 -9.15 4.06 -13.09
CA SER A 159 -8.17 5.08 -13.44
C SER A 159 -6.85 4.79 -12.73
N PHE A 160 -5.79 5.45 -13.19
CA PHE A 160 -4.51 5.44 -12.50
C PHE A 160 -3.95 6.85 -12.42
N ARG A 161 -3.09 7.08 -11.43
CA ARG A 161 -2.33 8.31 -11.28
C ARG A 161 -0.89 7.98 -10.92
N VAL A 162 0.02 8.89 -11.27
CA VAL A 162 1.44 8.78 -10.89
C VAL A 162 1.73 9.86 -9.86
N ASN A 163 2.26 9.48 -8.70
CA ASN A 163 2.68 10.43 -7.66
C ASN A 163 4.13 10.90 -7.87
N GLU A 164 4.60 11.80 -7.01
CA GLU A 164 5.94 12.39 -7.12
C GLU A 164 7.08 11.39 -6.90
N GLN A 165 6.80 10.33 -6.14
CA GLN A 165 7.69 9.19 -5.91
C GLN A 165 7.69 8.21 -7.10
N GLY A 166 6.97 8.52 -8.18
CA GLY A 166 6.82 7.69 -9.37
C GLY A 166 6.00 6.41 -9.15
N ILE A 167 5.27 6.31 -8.05
CA ILE A 167 4.35 5.20 -7.78
C ILE A 167 3.10 5.41 -8.61
N ILE A 168 2.75 4.40 -9.39
CA ILE A 168 1.55 4.31 -10.19
C ILE A 168 0.46 3.69 -9.33
N GLN A 169 -0.48 4.52 -8.88
CA GLN A 169 -1.61 4.11 -8.04
C GLN A 169 -2.83 3.90 -8.92
N GLY A 170 -3.45 2.74 -8.82
CA GLY A 170 -4.72 2.40 -9.48
C GLY A 170 -5.91 2.66 -8.57
N LEU A 171 -6.92 3.36 -9.07
CA LEU A 171 -8.24 3.47 -8.43
C LEU A 171 -9.17 2.42 -9.03
N PHE A 172 -9.74 1.58 -8.18
CA PHE A 172 -10.61 0.48 -8.58
C PHE A 172 -12.09 0.79 -8.32
N SER A 173 -12.98 0.10 -9.03
CA SER A 173 -14.44 0.28 -8.93
C SER A 173 -15.02 -0.07 -7.56
N ASN A 174 -14.28 -0.82 -6.74
CA ASN A 174 -14.63 -1.15 -5.36
C ASN A 174 -14.20 -0.06 -4.35
N GLY A 175 -13.71 1.08 -4.82
CA GLY A 175 -13.26 2.21 -4.00
C GLY A 175 -11.84 2.06 -3.45
N GLN A 176 -11.17 0.94 -3.71
CA GLN A 176 -9.81 0.71 -3.25
C GLN A 176 -8.80 1.43 -4.14
N THR A 177 -7.73 1.94 -3.53
CA THR A 177 -6.56 2.47 -4.22
C THR A 177 -5.38 1.55 -3.93
N LEU A 178 -4.79 0.97 -4.97
CA LEU A 178 -3.65 0.08 -4.83
C LEU A 178 -2.43 0.66 -5.55
N ASP A 179 -1.27 0.54 -4.92
CA ASP A 179 0.01 0.83 -5.56
C ASP A 179 0.36 -0.34 -6.48
N LEU A 180 0.35 -0.10 -7.79
CA LEU A 180 0.49 -1.15 -8.81
C LEU A 180 1.95 -1.41 -9.17
N MET A 181 2.70 -0.32 -9.36
CA MET A 181 4.08 -0.35 -9.82
C MET A 181 4.77 0.98 -9.52
N GLN A 182 6.09 1.03 -9.66
CA GLN A 182 6.87 2.24 -9.49
C GLN A 182 7.81 2.44 -10.69
N VAL A 183 7.88 3.67 -11.18
CA VAL A 183 8.88 4.08 -12.18
C VAL A 183 10.25 4.11 -11.53
N ALA A 184 11.22 3.43 -12.13
CA ALA A 184 12.61 3.48 -11.69
C ALA A 184 13.37 4.58 -12.43
N LEU A 185 14.24 5.31 -11.73
CA LEU A 185 15.18 6.26 -12.33
C LEU A 185 16.60 5.71 -12.20
N ALA A 186 17.45 6.07 -13.16
CA ALA A 186 18.85 5.71 -13.18
C ALA A 186 19.72 6.97 -13.18
N LYS A 187 20.72 7.00 -12.29
CA LYS A 187 21.75 8.05 -12.26
C LYS A 187 23.08 7.45 -12.68
N PHE A 188 23.73 8.08 -13.65
CA PHE A 188 25.09 7.75 -14.02
C PHE A 188 26.08 8.65 -13.28
N PRO A 189 27.22 8.13 -12.79
CA PRO A 189 28.28 8.95 -12.21
C PRO A 189 28.75 10.07 -13.15
N SER A 190 28.82 9.79 -14.45
CA SER A 190 29.23 10.76 -15.48
C SER A 190 28.20 10.84 -16.62
N PRO A 191 27.21 11.76 -16.54
CA PRO A 191 26.16 11.87 -17.57
C PRO A 191 26.68 12.25 -18.96
N THR A 192 27.73 13.07 -19.05
CA THR A 192 28.35 13.47 -20.34
C THR A 192 29.15 12.35 -20.99
N GLY A 193 29.41 11.26 -20.26
CA GLY A 193 30.04 10.06 -20.79
C GLY A 193 29.08 9.13 -21.54
N LEU A 194 27.76 9.40 -21.54
CA LEU A 194 26.79 8.56 -22.22
C LEU A 194 26.91 8.67 -23.75
N ASN A 195 26.69 7.55 -24.44
CA ASN A 195 26.66 7.53 -25.90
C ASN A 195 25.25 7.88 -26.37
N LEU A 196 25.14 8.82 -27.31
CA LEU A 196 23.87 9.17 -27.94
C LEU A 196 23.49 8.08 -28.96
N VAL A 197 22.34 7.46 -28.76
CA VAL A 197 21.79 6.43 -29.69
C VAL A 197 20.86 7.08 -30.71
N GLY A 198 20.35 8.28 -30.41
CA GLY A 198 19.40 9.03 -31.22
C GLY A 198 17.98 8.98 -30.63
N GLN A 199 17.03 9.74 -31.19
CA GLN A 199 15.65 9.82 -30.70
C GLN A 199 15.53 10.16 -29.20
N ASN A 200 16.43 11.02 -28.68
CA ASN A 200 16.57 11.34 -27.25
C ASN A 200 16.96 10.16 -26.34
N LEU A 201 17.41 9.04 -26.90
CA LEU A 201 17.91 7.89 -26.16
C LEU A 201 19.43 7.93 -26.01
N TYR A 202 19.87 7.49 -24.83
CA TYR A 202 21.27 7.37 -24.45
C TYR A 202 21.57 5.94 -24.00
N SER A 203 22.77 5.45 -24.32
CA SER A 203 23.27 4.16 -23.83
C SER A 203 24.48 4.34 -22.92
N GLN A 204 24.60 3.43 -21.95
CA GLN A 204 25.77 3.34 -21.07
C GLN A 204 27.06 3.16 -21.89
N SER A 205 28.14 3.77 -21.41
CA SER A 205 29.50 3.57 -21.92
C SER A 205 30.47 3.35 -20.76
N GLU A 206 31.70 2.92 -21.06
CA GLU A 206 32.77 2.85 -20.04
C GLU A 206 33.06 4.21 -19.39
N ARG A 207 32.87 5.32 -20.13
CA ARG A 207 33.10 6.69 -19.64
C ARG A 207 31.96 7.21 -18.75
N SER A 208 30.74 6.65 -18.87
CA SER A 208 29.61 7.04 -18.03
C SER A 208 29.63 6.38 -16.65
N GLY A 209 30.28 5.21 -16.56
CA GLY A 209 30.18 4.30 -15.41
C GLY A 209 28.86 3.53 -15.39
N ASP A 210 28.69 2.71 -14.36
CA ASP A 210 27.47 1.91 -14.14
C ASP A 210 26.30 2.77 -13.61
N PRO A 211 25.06 2.48 -14.04
CA PRO A 211 23.89 3.17 -13.55
C PRO A 211 23.58 2.77 -12.10
N VAL A 212 23.27 3.77 -11.27
CA VAL A 212 22.64 3.56 -9.97
C VAL A 212 21.14 3.73 -10.16
N VAL A 213 20.41 2.62 -10.08
CA VAL A 213 18.95 2.58 -10.22
C VAL A 213 18.28 2.69 -8.85
N SER A 214 17.35 3.62 -8.70
CA SER A 214 16.56 3.78 -7.48
C SER A 214 15.21 4.46 -7.76
N GLY A 215 14.33 4.50 -6.76
CA GLY A 215 13.06 5.22 -6.85
C GLY A 215 13.25 6.74 -6.95
N PRO A 216 12.34 7.47 -7.61
CA PRO A 216 12.32 8.93 -7.62
C PRO A 216 12.38 9.53 -6.20
N GLY A 217 13.09 10.64 -6.05
CA GLY A 217 13.27 11.34 -4.77
C GLY A 217 14.24 10.66 -3.78
N THR A 218 14.84 9.53 -4.15
CA THR A 218 15.82 8.81 -3.31
C THR A 218 17.23 8.89 -3.93
N SER A 219 18.30 8.63 -3.16
CA SER A 219 19.68 8.54 -3.67
C SER A 219 20.15 9.78 -4.48
N GLY A 220 19.61 10.96 -4.16
CA GLY A 220 19.92 12.21 -4.90
C GLY A 220 19.43 12.21 -6.36
N LEU A 221 18.39 11.42 -6.65
CA LEU A 221 17.57 11.50 -7.86
C LEU A 221 16.47 12.54 -7.70
N GLY A 222 16.02 13.10 -8.83
CA GLY A 222 14.86 14.00 -8.86
C GLY A 222 13.55 13.29 -8.58
N VAL A 223 12.48 14.08 -8.44
CA VAL A 223 11.09 13.60 -8.32
C VAL A 223 10.43 13.50 -9.70
N VAL A 224 9.36 12.73 -9.79
CA VAL A 224 8.50 12.69 -10.99
C VAL A 224 7.46 13.80 -10.88
N VAL A 225 7.21 14.53 -11.97
CA VAL A 225 6.07 15.44 -12.07
C VAL A 225 5.09 14.83 -13.05
N SER A 226 3.92 14.41 -12.57
CA SER A 226 2.91 13.79 -13.43
C SER A 226 2.21 14.82 -14.30
N ASN A 227 1.77 14.39 -15.49
CA ASN A 227 1.11 15.23 -16.50
C ASN A 227 1.92 16.47 -16.94
N ALA A 228 3.25 16.43 -16.81
CA ALA A 228 4.16 17.47 -17.28
C ALA A 228 5.10 16.92 -18.38
N LEU A 229 5.55 17.81 -19.26
CA LEU A 229 6.53 17.51 -20.29
C LEU A 229 7.73 18.46 -20.13
N GLU A 230 8.94 17.89 -20.06
CA GLU A 230 10.18 18.66 -20.00
C GLU A 230 10.51 19.24 -21.39
N ILE A 231 10.77 20.55 -21.45
CA ILE A 231 11.08 21.29 -22.69
C ILE A 231 12.61 21.33 -22.86
N SER A 232 13.06 21.50 -24.10
CA SER A 232 14.48 21.72 -24.41
C SER A 232 15.08 22.85 -23.58
N ASN A 233 16.30 22.66 -23.11
CA ASN A 233 17.09 23.63 -22.37
C ASN A 233 17.81 24.67 -23.28
N VAL A 234 17.52 24.69 -24.58
CA VAL A 234 18.18 25.57 -25.56
C VAL A 234 17.53 26.96 -25.59
N ASP A 235 18.33 28.01 -25.36
CA ASP A 235 17.92 29.40 -25.60
C ASP A 235 18.31 29.85 -27.01
N LEU A 236 17.32 30.01 -27.87
CA LEU A 236 17.48 30.41 -29.26
C LEU A 236 18.29 31.70 -29.44
N SER A 237 18.13 32.69 -28.56
CA SER A 237 18.81 33.99 -28.70
C SER A 237 20.32 33.83 -28.60
N SER A 238 20.78 33.03 -27.62
CA SER A 238 22.19 32.71 -27.43
C SER A 238 22.76 31.93 -28.62
N GLN A 239 21.99 30.96 -29.14
CA GLN A 239 22.41 30.11 -30.25
C GLN A 239 22.55 30.92 -31.56
N PHE A 240 21.69 31.91 -31.80
CA PHE A 240 21.84 32.80 -32.95
C PHE A 240 23.10 33.66 -32.87
N VAL A 241 23.45 34.16 -31.69
CA VAL A 241 24.70 34.94 -31.50
C VAL A 241 25.93 34.06 -31.73
N GLU A 242 25.92 32.82 -31.24
CA GLU A 242 27.01 31.87 -31.50
C GLU A 242 27.15 31.53 -32.98
N LEU A 243 26.03 31.36 -33.70
CA LEU A 243 26.05 31.14 -35.15
C LEU A 243 26.64 32.35 -35.90
N ILE A 244 26.27 33.57 -35.51
CA ILE A 244 26.85 34.79 -36.09
C ILE A 244 28.35 34.88 -35.81
N ARG A 245 28.81 34.54 -34.60
CA ARG A 245 30.23 34.51 -34.25
C ARG A 245 30.99 33.47 -35.09
N ALA A 246 30.45 32.26 -35.22
CA ALA A 246 31.04 31.22 -36.06
C ALA A 246 31.12 31.65 -37.53
N GLN A 247 30.07 32.32 -38.05
CA GLN A 247 30.06 32.84 -39.41
C GLN A 247 31.08 33.96 -39.61
N GLN A 248 31.19 34.90 -38.68
CA GLN A 248 32.20 35.97 -38.73
C GLN A 248 33.62 35.41 -38.66
N ALA A 249 33.87 34.41 -37.80
CA ALA A 249 35.16 33.73 -37.71
C ALA A 249 35.51 33.00 -39.02
N PHE A 250 34.55 32.30 -39.62
CA PHE A 250 34.73 31.66 -40.92
C PHE A 250 35.05 32.68 -42.03
N GLN A 251 34.32 33.80 -42.08
CA GLN A 251 34.58 34.88 -43.03
C GLN A 251 35.97 35.50 -42.84
N ALA A 252 36.40 35.69 -41.59
CA ALA A 252 37.74 36.20 -41.28
C ALA A 252 38.82 35.21 -41.76
N ASN A 253 38.68 33.93 -41.45
CA ASN A 253 39.60 32.88 -41.91
C ASN A 253 39.67 32.80 -43.44
N ALA A 254 38.53 32.92 -44.12
CA ALA A 254 38.47 32.94 -45.58
C ALA A 254 39.20 34.17 -46.17
N ARG A 255 39.05 35.35 -45.55
CA ARG A 255 39.78 36.55 -45.98
C ARG A 255 41.30 36.43 -45.81
N VAL A 256 41.76 35.76 -44.75
CA VAL A 256 43.19 35.47 -44.56
C VAL A 256 43.72 34.61 -45.70
N ILE A 257 42.97 33.57 -46.11
CA ILE A 257 43.35 32.72 -47.24
C ILE A 257 43.41 33.53 -48.54
N THR A 258 42.38 34.32 -48.86
CA THR A 258 42.37 35.12 -50.11
C THR A 258 43.50 36.13 -50.16
N THR A 259 43.84 36.74 -49.02
CA THR A 259 44.96 37.68 -48.95
C THR A 259 46.28 36.95 -49.11
N GLY A 260 46.42 35.76 -48.53
CA GLY A 260 47.56 34.88 -48.73
C GLY A 260 47.76 34.51 -50.20
N ASP A 261 46.70 34.10 -50.90
CA ASP A 261 46.74 33.75 -52.33
C ASP A 261 47.14 34.94 -53.20
N GLN A 262 46.65 36.14 -52.88
CA GLN A 262 47.03 37.37 -53.57
C GLN A 262 48.52 37.68 -53.40
N LEU A 263 49.06 37.56 -52.19
CA LEU A 263 50.49 37.74 -51.93
C LEU A 263 51.35 36.70 -52.65
N LEU A 264 50.92 35.43 -52.68
CA LEU A 264 51.62 34.37 -53.42
C LEU A 264 51.63 34.66 -54.93
N SER A 265 50.52 35.11 -55.50
CA SER A 265 50.45 35.52 -56.90
C SER A 265 51.40 36.69 -57.19
N GLU A 266 51.50 37.68 -56.30
CA GLU A 266 52.38 38.83 -56.48
C GLU A 266 53.87 38.43 -56.41
N VAL A 267 54.24 37.53 -55.49
CA VAL A 267 55.60 36.98 -55.41
C VAL A 267 55.97 36.20 -56.67
N VAL A 268 55.05 35.43 -57.25
CA VAL A 268 55.27 34.73 -58.52
C VAL A 268 55.50 35.73 -59.66
N ASN A 269 54.78 36.85 -59.68
CA ASN A 269 54.95 37.91 -60.67
C ASN A 269 56.26 38.68 -60.50
N LEU A 270 56.79 38.82 -59.28
CA LEU A 270 58.09 39.45 -59.00
C LEU A 270 59.31 38.62 -59.43
N ARG A 271 59.14 37.31 -59.68
CA ARG A 271 60.22 36.42 -60.16
C ARG A 271 60.41 36.49 -61.69
N ARG A 272 59.74 37.42 -62.37
CA ARG A 272 59.75 37.55 -63.82
C ARG A 272 60.57 38.74 -64.30
#